data_AF-A0A248UBW7-F1
#
_entry.id   AF-A0A248UBW7-F1
#
_cell.length_a   1.000
_cell.length_b   1.000
_cell.length_c   1.000
_cell.angle_alpha   90.00
_cell.angle_beta   90.00
_cell.angle_gamma   90.00
#
_symmetry.space_group_name_H-M   'P 1'
#
loop_
_entity.id
_entity.type
_entity.pdbx_description
1 polymer ?
#
loop_
_entity_poly.entity_id
_entity_poly.type
_entity_poly.pdbx_seq_one_letter_code
_entity_poly.pdbx_strand_id
1 'polypeptide(L)'
;MQFKLSVERAARQHEQAVVAEKDVFITDLQELIEKLEGQVQEYRRTKFGPKSEKLVPAQMELTLEDLEGAIAETQARITAVEEKMAASTLSPDEAASPRKERKAGALPAGLRRVERVIEPLSIACGCGDMVRIG
;
A
#
# COMPACT_ATOMS: atom_id res chain seq x y z
N MET A 1 -4.34 -32.82 17.81
CA MET A 1 -5.44 -31.93 18.26
C MET A 1 -4.94 -30.50 18.54
N GLN A 2 -3.93 -30.30 19.40
CA GLN A 2 -3.47 -28.94 19.79
C GLN A 2 -2.94 -28.07 18.64
N PHE A 3 -2.20 -28.64 17.68
CA PHE A 3 -1.68 -27.88 16.52
C PHE A 3 -2.80 -27.27 15.66
N LYS A 4 -3.86 -28.03 15.38
CA LYS A 4 -5.00 -27.55 14.59
C LYS A 4 -5.71 -26.37 15.27
N LEU A 5 -5.91 -26.46 16.59
CA LEU A 5 -6.50 -25.37 17.37
C LEU A 5 -5.61 -24.12 17.40
N SER A 6 -4.28 -24.30 17.40
CA SER A 6 -3.34 -23.18 17.34
C SER A 6 -3.40 -22.46 15.99
N VAL A 7 -3.46 -23.22 14.89
CA VAL A 7 -3.57 -22.66 13.54
C VAL A 7 -4.89 -21.91 13.36
N GLU A 8 -6.00 -22.47 13.85
CA GLU A 8 -7.31 -21.83 13.79
C GLU A 8 -7.36 -20.51 14.59
N ARG A 9 -6.74 -20.48 15.77
CA ARG A 9 -6.62 -19.25 16.57
C ARG A 9 -5.78 -18.20 15.86
N ALA A 10 -4.66 -18.60 15.26
CA ALA A 10 -3.81 -17.69 14.49
C ALA A 10 -4.55 -17.09 13.29
N ALA A 11 -5.35 -17.90 12.57
CA ALA A 11 -6.18 -17.42 11.47
C ALA A 11 -7.20 -16.38 11.93
N ARG A 12 -7.93 -16.64 13.03
CA ARG A 12 -8.90 -15.68 13.59
C ARG A 12 -8.24 -14.39 14.07
N GLN A 13 -7.05 -14.47 14.67
CA GLN A 13 -6.31 -13.28 15.10
C GLN A 13 -5.87 -12.43 13.91
N HIS A 14 -5.41 -13.07 12.83
CA HIS A 14 -5.08 -12.38 11.60
C HIS A 14 -6.31 -11.69 10.98
N GLU A 15 -7.44 -12.39 10.89
CA GLU A 15 -8.70 -11.81 10.41
C GLU A 15 -9.14 -10.61 11.27
N GLN A 16 -9.07 -10.73 12.60
CA GLN A 16 -9.39 -9.63 13.52
C GLN A 16 -8.44 -8.44 13.35
N ALA A 17 -7.15 -8.67 13.13
CA ALA A 17 -6.19 -7.61 12.88
C ALA A 17 -6.51 -6.87 11.57
N VAL A 18 -6.81 -7.60 10.49
CA VAL A 18 -7.19 -7.02 9.20
C VAL A 18 -8.49 -6.23 9.30
N VAL A 19 -9.49 -6.72 10.05
CA VAL A 19 -10.75 -5.99 10.28
C VAL A 19 -10.48 -4.71 11.07
N ALA A 20 -9.71 -4.78 12.16
CA ALA A 20 -9.38 -3.60 12.97
C ALA A 20 -8.63 -2.53 12.18
N GLU A 21 -7.69 -2.91 11.31
CA GLU A 21 -7.00 -1.97 10.42
C GLU A 21 -7.97 -1.32 9.43
N LYS A 22 -8.91 -2.08 8.86
CA LYS A 22 -9.93 -1.55 7.94
C LYS A 22 -10.93 -0.65 8.64
N ASP A 23 -11.32 -0.97 9.85
CA ASP A 23 -12.25 -0.16 10.63
C ASP A 23 -11.68 1.24 10.90
N VAL A 24 -10.37 1.37 11.15
CA VAL A 24 -9.69 2.67 11.26
C VAL A 24 -9.80 3.47 9.96
N PHE A 25 -9.57 2.84 8.80
CA PHE A 25 -9.74 3.53 7.52
C PHE A 25 -11.20 3.96 7.27
N ILE A 26 -12.17 3.13 7.67
CA ILE A 26 -13.59 3.45 7.52
C ILE A 26 -13.94 4.69 8.37
N THR A 27 -13.52 4.73 9.64
CA THR A 27 -13.80 5.88 10.50
C THR A 27 -13.16 7.16 9.97
N ASP A 28 -11.90 7.08 9.54
CA ASP A 28 -11.18 8.24 8.98
C ASP A 28 -11.85 8.78 7.71
N LEU A 29 -12.27 7.89 6.80
CA LEU A 29 -12.97 8.29 5.57
C LEU A 29 -14.37 8.85 5.86
N GLN A 30 -15.09 8.29 6.84
CA GLN A 30 -16.41 8.81 7.23
C GLN A 30 -16.32 10.26 7.73
N GLU A 31 -15.33 10.58 8.58
CA GLU A 31 -15.11 11.95 9.05
C GLU A 31 -14.78 12.92 7.90
N LEU A 32 -13.94 12.49 6.95
CA LEU A 32 -13.58 13.30 5.79
C LEU A 32 -14.76 13.53 4.84
N ILE A 33 -15.62 12.51 4.65
CA ILE A 33 -16.83 12.62 3.84
C ILE A 33 -17.82 13.60 4.49
N GLU A 34 -18.09 13.48 5.80
CA GLU A 34 -18.98 14.40 6.50
C GLU A 34 -18.49 15.85 6.38
N LYS A 35 -17.18 16.06 6.52
CA LYS A 35 -16.56 17.37 6.31
C LYS A 35 -16.77 17.87 4.87
N LEU A 36 -16.53 17.02 3.88
CA LEU A 36 -16.67 17.37 2.46
C LEU A 36 -18.12 17.71 2.11
N GLU A 37 -19.09 16.95 2.61
CA GLU A 37 -20.52 17.21 2.44
C GLU A 37 -20.92 18.57 3.02
N GLY A 38 -20.40 18.90 4.21
CA GLY A 38 -20.56 20.22 4.82
C GLY A 38 -20.02 21.35 3.95
N GLN A 39 -18.80 21.21 3.45
CA GLN A 39 -18.15 22.20 2.56
C GLN A 39 -18.92 22.38 1.25
N VAL A 40 -19.39 21.29 0.63
CA VAL A 40 -20.22 21.34 -0.59
C VAL A 40 -21.56 22.01 -0.33
N GLN A 41 -22.19 21.74 0.82
CA GLN A 41 -23.43 22.40 1.19
C GLN A 41 -23.23 23.90 1.42
N GLU A 42 -22.13 24.29 2.06
CA GLU A 42 -21.75 25.69 2.25
C GLU A 42 -21.51 26.39 0.91
N TYR A 43 -20.71 25.79 0.02
CA TYR A 43 -20.48 26.27 -1.34
C TYR A 43 -21.80 26.49 -2.11
N ARG A 44 -22.72 25.53 -2.02
CA ARG A 44 -24.02 25.66 -2.68
C ARG A 44 -24.84 26.82 -2.10
N ARG A 45 -24.78 27.04 -0.78
CA ARG A 45 -25.47 28.15 -0.11
C ARG A 45 -24.85 29.51 -0.43
N THR A 46 -23.52 29.60 -0.51
CA THR A 46 -22.83 30.86 -0.85
C THR A 46 -23.00 31.22 -2.32
N LYS A 47 -23.10 30.23 -3.22
CA LYS A 47 -23.31 30.48 -4.65
C LYS A 47 -24.77 30.72 -5.03
N PHE A 48 -25.69 29.91 -4.51
CA PHE A 48 -27.09 29.87 -4.96
C PHE A 48 -28.12 30.19 -3.87
N GLY A 49 -27.69 30.58 -2.66
CA GLY A 49 -28.61 30.87 -1.57
C GLY A 49 -29.23 32.27 -1.64
N PRO A 50 -30.34 32.54 -0.94
CA PRO A 50 -30.97 33.86 -0.93
C PRO A 50 -30.11 34.98 -0.33
N LYS A 51 -29.01 34.62 0.36
CA LYS A 51 -28.00 35.57 0.85
C LYS A 51 -26.89 35.85 -0.17
N SER A 52 -26.72 35.01 -1.20
CA SER A 52 -25.69 35.21 -2.23
C SER A 52 -25.98 36.46 -3.06
N GLU A 53 -27.26 36.71 -3.36
CA GLU A 53 -27.73 37.92 -4.07
C GLU A 53 -27.45 39.23 -3.32
N LYS A 54 -27.21 39.16 -2.00
CA LYS A 54 -26.98 40.33 -1.14
C LYS A 54 -25.52 40.62 -0.88
N LEU A 55 -24.62 39.71 -1.24
CA LEU A 55 -23.18 39.89 -1.07
C LEU A 55 -22.63 40.77 -2.20
N VAL A 56 -21.60 41.56 -1.89
CA VAL A 56 -20.85 42.29 -2.91
C VAL A 56 -20.15 41.26 -3.80
N PRO A 57 -20.19 41.39 -5.15
CA PRO A 57 -19.65 40.37 -6.05
C PRO A 57 -18.21 39.94 -5.73
N ALA A 58 -17.30 40.89 -5.49
CA ALA A 58 -15.91 40.61 -5.14
C ALA A 58 -15.75 39.84 -3.82
N GLN A 59 -16.63 40.07 -2.84
CA GLN A 59 -16.62 39.34 -1.57
C GLN A 59 -17.15 37.92 -1.76
N MET A 60 -18.21 37.76 -2.56
CA MET A 60 -18.75 36.44 -2.90
C MET A 60 -17.71 35.58 -3.62
N GLU A 61 -17.05 36.13 -4.65
CA GLU A 61 -16.00 35.43 -5.41
C GLU A 61 -14.87 34.94 -4.49
N LEU A 62 -14.32 35.82 -3.65
CA LEU A 62 -13.28 35.44 -2.69
C LEU A 62 -13.73 34.30 -1.75
N THR A 63 -14.95 34.37 -1.22
CA THR A 63 -15.46 33.29 -0.35
C THR A 63 -15.66 31.96 -1.08
N LEU A 64 -15.98 32.00 -2.38
CA LEU A 64 -16.11 30.80 -3.19
C LEU A 64 -14.74 30.18 -3.46
N GLU A 65 -13.72 30.98 -3.75
CA GLU A 65 -12.34 30.52 -3.91
C GLU A 65 -11.81 29.85 -2.64
N ASP A 66 -12.05 30.45 -1.47
CA ASP A 66 -11.66 29.87 -0.18
C ASP A 66 -12.33 28.50 0.05
N LEU A 67 -13.62 28.38 -0.26
CA LEU A 67 -14.38 27.14 -0.14
C LEU A 67 -13.92 26.07 -1.14
N GLU A 68 -13.63 26.45 -2.38
CA GLU A 68 -13.09 25.55 -3.41
C GLU A 68 -11.71 25.01 -2.99
N GLY A 69 -10.85 25.87 -2.43
CA GLY A 69 -9.57 25.45 -1.85
C GLY A 69 -9.77 24.46 -0.71
N ALA A 70 -10.67 24.75 0.22
CA ALA A 70 -10.96 23.88 1.35
C ALA A 70 -11.55 22.52 0.93
N ILE A 71 -12.37 22.49 -0.15
CA ILE A 71 -12.89 21.25 -0.76
C ILE A 71 -11.75 20.44 -1.37
N ALA A 72 -10.88 21.08 -2.16
CA ALA A 72 -9.74 20.42 -2.80
C ALA A 72 -8.77 19.82 -1.77
N GLU A 73 -8.52 20.52 -0.66
CA GLU A 73 -7.72 19.99 0.46
C GLU A 73 -8.34 18.74 1.08
N THR A 74 -9.65 18.74 1.34
CA THR A 74 -10.34 17.56 1.91
C THR A 74 -10.30 16.39 0.93
N GLN A 75 -10.51 16.64 -0.37
CA GLN A 75 -10.36 15.61 -1.41
C GLN A 75 -8.94 15.05 -1.50
N ALA A 76 -7.91 15.89 -1.37
CA ALA A 76 -6.52 15.46 -1.31
C ALA A 76 -6.24 14.57 -0.07
N ARG A 77 -6.90 14.81 1.05
CA ARG A 77 -6.80 13.94 2.23
C ARG A 77 -7.48 12.59 2.00
N ILE A 78 -8.64 12.57 1.36
CA ILE A 78 -9.36 11.33 1.00
C ILE A 78 -8.48 10.47 0.09
N THR A 79 -7.96 11.05 -0.99
CA THR A 79 -7.05 10.34 -1.91
C THR A 79 -5.81 9.80 -1.20
N ALA A 80 -5.20 10.56 -0.29
CA ALA A 80 -4.08 10.06 0.51
C ALA A 80 -4.45 8.88 1.45
N VAL A 81 -5.68 8.83 1.95
CA VAL A 81 -6.18 7.67 2.73
C VAL A 81 -6.42 6.47 1.82
N GLU A 82 -7.03 6.69 0.64
CA GLU A 82 -7.24 5.64 -0.37
C GLU A 82 -5.92 5.02 -0.85
N GLU A 83 -4.88 5.84 -1.06
CA GLU A 83 -3.54 5.38 -1.41
C GLU A 83 -2.92 4.52 -0.30
N LYS A 84 -3.09 4.91 0.97
CA LYS A 84 -2.65 4.09 2.11
C LYS A 84 -3.39 2.76 2.17
N MET A 85 -4.70 2.76 1.94
CA MET A 85 -5.49 1.53 1.85
C MET A 85 -5.02 0.62 0.71
N ALA A 86 -4.74 1.20 -0.46
CA ALA A 86 -4.20 0.46 -1.60
C ALA A 86 -2.84 -0.16 -1.25
N ALA A 87 -1.95 0.60 -0.61
CA ALA A 87 -0.66 0.08 -0.14
C ALA A 87 -0.80 -1.05 0.89
N SER A 88 -1.77 -0.97 1.81
CA SER A 88 -2.04 -2.00 2.82
C SER A 88 -2.62 -3.31 2.26
N THR A 89 -3.18 -3.29 1.04
CA THR A 89 -3.75 -4.49 0.40
C THR A 89 -2.75 -5.23 -0.49
N LEU A 90 -1.59 -4.64 -0.78
CA LEU A 90 -0.52 -5.31 -1.50
C LEU A 90 0.15 -6.37 -0.59
N SER A 91 0.20 -7.61 -1.08
CA SER A 91 0.97 -8.69 -0.43
C SER A 91 2.43 -8.27 -0.28
N PRO A 92 3.14 -8.66 0.80
CA PRO A 92 4.58 -8.41 0.93
C PRO A 92 5.41 -8.94 -0.26
N ASP A 93 4.91 -9.93 -1.00
CA ASP A 93 5.54 -10.44 -2.23
C ASP A 93 5.33 -9.50 -3.44
N GLU A 94 4.20 -8.80 -3.49
CA GLU A 94 3.85 -7.83 -4.56
C GLU A 94 4.46 -6.44 -4.29
N ALA A 95 4.60 -6.07 -3.00
CA ALA A 95 5.24 -4.83 -2.57
C ALA A 95 6.78 -4.89 -2.65
N ALA A 96 7.36 -6.08 -2.74
CA ALA A 96 8.79 -6.26 -2.94
C ALA A 96 9.13 -5.96 -4.41
N SER A 97 9.63 -4.75 -4.69
CA SER A 97 10.25 -4.43 -5.98
C SER A 97 11.18 -5.59 -6.39
N PRO A 98 11.17 -6.05 -7.66
CA PRO A 98 11.95 -7.21 -8.07
C PRO A 98 13.38 -7.03 -7.60
N ARG A 99 13.85 -7.95 -6.75
CA ARG A 99 15.18 -7.88 -6.13
C ARG A 99 16.18 -7.67 -7.26
N LYS A 100 16.78 -6.47 -7.32
CA LYS A 100 17.74 -6.09 -8.36
C LYS A 100 18.72 -7.24 -8.55
N GLU A 101 18.72 -7.85 -9.74
CA GLU A 101 19.59 -8.97 -10.04
C GLU A 101 21.01 -8.59 -9.62
N ARG A 102 21.59 -9.38 -8.71
CA ARG A 102 22.99 -9.21 -8.34
C ARG A 102 23.78 -9.59 -9.59
N LYS A 103 24.27 -8.59 -10.32
CA LYS A 103 25.27 -8.80 -11.35
C LYS A 103 26.51 -9.37 -10.66
N ALA A 104 26.66 -10.70 -10.70
CA ALA A 104 27.94 -11.32 -10.38
C ALA A 104 28.98 -10.64 -11.29
N GLY A 105 29.91 -9.90 -10.69
CA GLY A 105 30.91 -9.16 -11.44
C GLY A 105 31.66 -10.13 -12.34
N ALA A 106 31.58 -9.94 -13.67
CA ALA A 106 32.37 -10.73 -14.59
C ALA A 106 33.85 -10.43 -14.32
N LEU A 107 34.60 -11.47 -13.96
CA LEU A 107 36.05 -11.36 -13.76
C LEU A 107 36.70 -10.91 -15.09
N PRO A 108 37.58 -9.88 -15.07
CA PRO A 108 38.27 -9.39 -16.27
C PRO A 108 38.97 -10.50 -17.06
N ALA A 109 38.96 -10.37 -18.40
CA ALA A 109 39.48 -11.40 -19.30
C ALA A 109 40.98 -11.72 -19.12
N GLY A 110 41.77 -10.81 -18.55
CA GLY A 110 43.21 -10.98 -18.31
C GLY A 110 43.58 -11.75 -17.04
N LEU A 111 42.61 -12.12 -16.21
CA LEU A 111 42.87 -12.93 -15.02
C LEU A 111 42.90 -14.42 -15.38
N ARG A 112 43.89 -15.14 -14.85
CA ARG A 112 43.97 -16.60 -14.97
C ARG A 112 42.74 -17.21 -14.32
N ARG A 113 41.93 -17.93 -15.11
CA ARG A 113 40.81 -18.74 -14.61
C ARG A 113 41.38 -20.07 -14.15
N VAL A 114 41.23 -20.38 -12.86
CA VAL A 114 41.61 -21.68 -12.31
C VAL A 114 40.33 -22.43 -11.99
N GLU A 115 40.06 -23.51 -12.72
CA GLU A 115 38.94 -24.39 -12.43
C GLU A 115 39.28 -25.24 -11.20
N ARG A 116 38.38 -25.25 -10.22
CA ARG A 116 38.47 -26.14 -9.05
C ARG A 116 37.22 -27.00 -9.02
N VAL A 117 37.38 -28.26 -9.37
CA VAL A 117 36.32 -29.26 -9.21
C VAL A 117 36.34 -29.72 -7.76
N ILE A 118 35.23 -29.49 -7.05
CA ILE A 118 35.05 -29.94 -5.66
C ILE A 118 34.12 -31.15 -5.70
N GLU A 119 34.67 -32.33 -5.51
CA GLU A 119 33.88 -33.55 -5.43
C GLU A 119 33.29 -33.75 -4.03
N PRO A 120 32.07 -34.31 -3.91
CA PRO A 120 31.51 -34.62 -2.62
C PRO A 120 32.30 -35.74 -1.93
N LEU A 121 32.36 -35.68 -0.59
CA LEU A 121 33.05 -36.67 0.23
C LEU A 121 32.45 -38.09 0.10
N SER A 122 31.17 -38.19 -0.29
CA SER A 122 30.53 -39.46 -0.60
C SER A 122 29.49 -39.30 -1.71
N ILE A 123 29.32 -40.37 -2.49
CA ILE A 123 28.30 -40.49 -3.54
C ILE A 123 27.12 -41.37 -3.11
N ALA A 124 27.17 -41.93 -1.90
CA ALA A 124 26.12 -42.79 -1.35
C ALA A 124 24.90 -41.95 -0.95
N CYS A 125 23.80 -42.12 -1.67
CA CYS A 125 22.50 -41.58 -1.31
C CYS A 125 21.59 -42.72 -0.80
N GLY A 126 20.63 -42.42 0.08
CA GLY A 126 19.73 -43.42 0.66
C GLY A 126 18.85 -44.19 -0.34
N CYS A 127 18.87 -43.81 -1.63
CA CYS A 127 18.18 -44.47 -2.73
C CYS A 127 19.13 -45.10 -3.79
N GLY A 128 20.45 -45.09 -3.55
CA GLY A 128 21.48 -45.62 -4.45
C GLY A 128 22.69 -44.69 -4.61
N ASP A 129 23.76 -45.19 -5.23
CA ASP A 129 24.95 -44.37 -5.50
C ASP A 129 24.67 -43.38 -6.64
N MET A 130 25.04 -42.12 -6.41
CA MET A 130 24.94 -41.07 -7.43
C MET A 130 25.98 -41.29 -8.52
N VAL A 131 25.54 -41.26 -9.78
CA VAL A 131 26.42 -41.36 -10.95
C VAL A 131 26.84 -39.96 -11.39
N ARG A 132 28.10 -39.80 -11.80
CA ARG A 132 28.57 -38.54 -12.40
C ARG A 132 27.80 -38.27 -13.69
N ILE A 133 27.08 -37.15 -13.76
CA ILE A 133 26.48 -36.66 -14.99
C ILE A 133 27.43 -35.61 -15.55
N GLY A 134 28.08 -35.95 -16.65
CA GLY A 134 29.06 -35.13 -17.36
C GLY A 134 29.43 -35.80 -18.67
#